data_AF-A0A7V8XJM6-F1
#
_entry.id   AF-A0A7V8XJM6-F1
#
_cell.length_a   1.000
_cell.length_b   1.000
_cell.length_c   1.000
_cell.angle_alpha   90.00
_cell.angle_beta   90.00
_cell.angle_gamma   90.00
#
_symmetry.space_group_name_H-M   'P 1'
#
loop_
_entity.id
_entity.type
_entity.pdbx_description
1 polymer ?
#
loop_
_entity_poly.entity_id
_entity_poly.type
_entity_poly.pdbx_seq_one_letter_code
_entity_poly.pdbx_strand_id
1 'polypeptide(L)'
;MSAIAFDLRSVKGFLVADARGRVVGRVESPMYGTAPDVPDALAVRSGFMRGRRLVPAEAIGAIDESARVIGLSVVRESIRKFL
;
A
#
# COMPACT_ATOMS: atom_id res chain seq x y z
N MET A 1 6.95 -12.99 -14.61
CA MET A 1 6.99 -11.59 -14.14
C MET A 1 7.62 -11.59 -12.76
N SER A 2 8.79 -10.99 -12.58
CA SER A 2 9.41 -10.87 -11.26
C SER A 2 8.75 -9.69 -10.54
N ALA A 3 7.83 -9.97 -9.61
CA ALA A 3 7.41 -8.96 -8.65
C ALA A 3 8.68 -8.50 -7.92
N ILE A 4 9.00 -7.21 -8.01
CA ILE A 4 10.04 -6.64 -7.16
C ILE A 4 9.59 -6.94 -5.72
N ALA A 5 10.38 -7.74 -5.00
CA ALA A 5 10.09 -8.08 -3.62
C ALA A 5 10.39 -6.85 -2.76
N PHE A 6 9.43 -5.93 -2.70
CA PHE A 6 9.51 -4.77 -1.83
C PHE A 6 9.48 -5.23 -0.38
N ASP A 7 10.35 -4.67 0.48
CA ASP A 7 10.28 -4.93 1.92
C ASP A 7 9.12 -4.15 2.55
N LEU A 8 7.92 -4.74 2.54
CA LEU A 8 6.71 -4.10 3.06
C LEU A 8 6.71 -3.91 4.59
N ARG A 9 7.68 -4.47 5.30
CA ARG A 9 7.79 -4.38 6.77
C ARG A 9 8.35 -3.04 7.23
N SER A 10 9.15 -2.37 6.40
CA SER A 10 9.84 -1.12 6.75
C SER A 10 9.09 0.16 6.34
N VAL A 11 7.96 0.02 5.64
CA VAL A 11 7.25 1.16 5.01
C VAL A 11 6.11 1.75 5.85
N LYS A 12 6.05 1.41 7.15
CA LYS A 12 5.06 1.99 8.05
C LYS A 12 5.16 3.53 8.06
N GLY A 13 4.01 4.18 7.96
CA GLY A 13 3.91 5.64 7.91
C GLY A 13 4.22 6.28 6.55
N PHE A 14 4.56 5.50 5.52
CA PHE A 14 4.73 6.03 4.16
C PHE A 14 3.38 6.52 3.61
N LEU A 15 3.40 7.56 2.79
CA LEU A 15 2.23 7.98 2.03
C LEU A 15 2.00 7.01 0.88
N VAL A 16 0.74 6.78 0.53
CA VAL A 16 0.37 5.95 -0.62
C VAL A 16 -0.35 6.83 -1.62
N ALA A 17 0.16 6.89 -2.84
CA ALA A 17 -0.41 7.63 -3.96
C ALA A 17 -0.82 6.66 -5.08
N ASP A 18 -1.97 6.91 -5.70
CA ASP A 18 -2.44 6.10 -6.83
C ASP A 18 -1.68 6.43 -8.13
N ALA A 19 -1.96 5.69 -9.20
CA ALA A 19 -1.34 5.88 -10.51
C ALA A 19 -1.55 7.29 -11.12
N ARG A 20 -2.44 8.12 -10.55
CA ARG A 20 -2.68 9.51 -10.95
C ARG A 20 -2.06 10.51 -9.99
N GLY A 21 -1.24 10.05 -9.05
CA GLY A 21 -0.63 10.88 -8.00
C GLY A 21 -1.60 11.32 -6.90
N ARG A 22 -2.82 10.78 -6.84
CA ARG A 22 -3.78 11.16 -5.78
C ARG A 22 -3.49 10.36 -4.52
N VAL A 23 -3.44 11.05 -3.39
CA VAL A 23 -3.22 10.41 -2.09
C VAL A 23 -4.38 9.46 -1.74
N VAL A 24 -4.03 8.20 -1.49
CA VAL A 24 -4.91 7.15 -0.98
C VAL A 24 -4.99 7.23 0.54
N GLY A 25 -3.83 7.40 1.18
CA GLY A 25 -3.71 7.44 2.64
C GLY A 25 -2.28 7.20 3.09
N ARG A 26 -2.13 6.75 4.34
CA ARG A 26 -0.84 6.44 4.96
C ARG A 26 -0.80 4.98 5.39
N VAL A 27 0.34 4.32 5.20
CA VAL A 27 0.56 2.93 5.62
C VAL A 27 0.48 2.84 7.14
N GLU A 28 -0.38 1.95 7.63
CA GLU A 28 -0.56 1.67 9.04
C GLU A 28 0.20 0.41 9.46
N SER A 29 0.10 -0.67 8.67
CA SER A 29 0.72 -1.97 8.95
C SER A 29 0.86 -2.83 7.67
N PRO A 30 1.89 -3.68 7.55
CA PRO A 30 1.87 -4.82 6.63
C PRO A 30 0.77 -5.82 7.02
N MET A 31 0.24 -6.52 6.02
CA MET A 31 -0.80 -7.55 6.14
C MET A 31 -0.29 -8.85 5.50
N TYR A 32 -0.72 -9.98 6.08
CA TYR A 32 -0.19 -11.32 5.82
C TYR A 32 -1.36 -12.25 5.48
N GLY A 33 -1.97 -12.06 4.30
CA GLY A 33 -3.17 -12.78 3.88
C GLY A 33 -2.89 -14.20 3.40
N THR A 34 -1.78 -14.40 2.70
CA THR A 34 -1.46 -15.66 1.98
C THR A 34 -0.42 -16.51 2.73
N ALA A 35 0.53 -15.88 3.43
CA ALA A 35 1.58 -16.58 4.18
C ALA A 35 1.89 -15.83 5.49
N PRO A 36 2.20 -16.55 6.59
CA PRO A 36 2.37 -15.94 7.90
C PRO A 36 3.57 -15.00 8.01
N ASP A 37 4.65 -15.28 7.26
CA ASP A 37 5.91 -14.53 7.36
C ASP A 37 6.16 -13.57 6.19
N VAL A 38 5.34 -13.66 5.13
CA VAL A 38 5.50 -12.84 3.92
C VAL A 38 4.32 -11.90 3.78
N PRO A 39 4.52 -10.58 3.95
CA PRO A 39 3.45 -9.63 3.76
C PRO A 39 3.10 -9.54 2.28
N ASP A 40 1.82 -9.68 1.97
CA ASP A 40 1.26 -9.64 0.62
C ASP A 40 0.37 -8.41 0.38
N ALA A 41 0.13 -7.62 1.43
CA ALA A 41 -0.63 -6.39 1.33
C ALA A 41 -0.23 -5.37 2.42
N LEU A 42 -0.73 -4.14 2.27
CA LEU A 42 -0.60 -3.04 3.22
C LEU A 42 -1.99 -2.56 3.66
N ALA A 43 -2.18 -2.39 4.96
CA ALA A 43 -3.31 -1.64 5.50
C ALA A 43 -3.00 -0.14 5.40
N VAL A 44 -3.84 0.59 4.67
CA VAL A 44 -3.68 2.03 4.40
C VAL A 44 -4.85 2.79 4.96
N ARG A 45 -4.59 3.74 5.87
CA ARG A 45 -5.62 4.55 6.51
C ARG A 45 -5.89 5.82 5.69
N SER A 46 -7.13 6.00 5.26
CA SER A 46 -7.56 7.15 4.45
C SER A 46 -8.20 8.22 5.33
N GLY A 47 -7.38 8.95 6.10
CA GLY A 47 -7.87 9.95 7.07
C GLY A 47 -8.76 9.35 8.18
N PHE A 48 -9.32 10.20 9.04
CA PHE A 48 -10.10 9.75 10.20
C PHE A 48 -11.49 9.20 9.83
N MET A 49 -12.11 9.69 8.75
CA MET A 49 -13.50 9.36 8.39
C MET A 49 -13.67 8.37 7.22
N ARG A 50 -12.61 8.00 6.47
CA ARG A 50 -12.77 7.16 5.26
C ARG A 50 -12.26 5.72 5.43
N GLY A 51 -12.00 5.30 6.66
CA GLY A 51 -11.65 3.93 7.00
C GLY A 51 -10.30 3.47 6.48
N ARG A 52 -10.10 2.15 6.48
CA ARG A 52 -8.89 1.48 6.01
C ARG A 52 -9.11 0.91 4.61
N ARG A 53 -8.04 0.83 3.83
CA ARG A 53 -8.00 0.17 2.52
C ARG A 53 -6.91 -0.88 2.55
N LEU A 54 -7.15 -1.99 1.87
CA LEU A 54 -6.17 -3.04 1.70
C LEU A 54 -5.50 -2.85 0.34
N VAL A 55 -4.21 -2.53 0.35
CA VAL A 55 -3.41 -2.35 -0.86
C VAL A 55 -2.59 -3.61 -1.10
N PRO A 56 -2.86 -4.37 -2.17
CA PRO A 56 -2.08 -5.56 -2.49
C PRO A 56 -0.63 -5.22 -2.89
N ALA A 57 0.32 -6.13 -2.66
CA ALA A 57 1.70 -5.98 -3.10
C ALA A 57 1.79 -5.85 -4.64
N GLU A 58 0.95 -6.58 -5.38
CA GLU A 58 0.89 -6.51 -6.85
C GLU A 58 0.40 -5.15 -7.39
N ALA A 59 -0.24 -4.34 -6.55
CA ALA A 59 -0.65 -2.99 -6.90
C ALA A 59 0.47 -1.95 -6.71
N ILE A 60 1.59 -2.32 -6.08
CA ILE A 60 2.73 -1.42 -5.85
C ILE A 60 3.58 -1.36 -7.12
N GLY A 61 3.69 -0.16 -7.68
CA GLY A 61 4.55 0.09 -8.84
C GLY A 61 5.95 0.54 -8.45
N ALA A 62 6.06 1.35 -7.39
CA ALA A 62 7.33 1.87 -6.91
C ALA A 62 7.29 2.26 -5.43
N ILE A 63 8.46 2.27 -4.79
CA ILE A 63 8.67 2.82 -3.45
C ILE A 63 9.79 3.83 -3.52
N ASP A 64 9.47 5.08 -3.17
CA ASP A 64 10.45 6.14 -2.95
C ASP A 64 10.70 6.25 -1.43
N GLU A 65 11.82 5.66 -0.99
CA GLU A 65 12.23 5.68 0.41
C GLU A 65 12.66 7.06 0.88
N SER A 66 13.21 7.88 -0.02
CA SER A 66 13.67 9.24 0.30
C SER A 66 12.51 10.17 0.61
N ALA A 67 11.45 10.12 -0.21
CA ALA A 67 10.22 10.88 -0.01
C ALA A 67 9.25 10.18 0.97
N ARG A 68 9.51 8.91 1.30
CA ARG A 68 8.61 8.03 2.05
C ARG A 68 7.22 7.90 1.41
N VAL A 69 7.22 7.65 0.10
CA VAL A 69 6.01 7.52 -0.73
C VAL A 69 6.01 6.16 -1.44
N ILE A 70 4.86 5.50 -1.42
CA ILE A 70 4.56 4.31 -2.22
C ILE A 70 3.66 4.73 -3.37
N GLY A 71 4.12 4.52 -4.60
CA GLY A 71 3.37 4.74 -5.82
C GLY A 71 2.68 3.47 -6.28
N LEU A 72 1.37 3.52 -6.48
CA LEU A 72 0.60 2.39 -7.00
C LEU A 72 0.55 2.42 -8.52
N SER A 73 0.52 1.23 -9.13
CA SER A 73 0.29 1.04 -10.57
C SER A 73 -1.18 1.15 -10.97
N VAL A 74 -2.09 1.21 -9.99
CA VAL A 74 -3.55 1.27 -10.18
C VAL A 74 -4.16 2.54 -9.60
N VAL A 75 -5.39 2.86 -10.02
CA VAL A 75 -6.18 3.96 -9.44
C VAL A 75 -6.81 3.55 -8.11
N ARG A 76 -7.00 4.51 -7.19
CA ARG A 76 -7.50 4.23 -5.83
C ARG A 76 -8.89 3.60 -5.77
N GLU A 77 -9.71 3.80 -6.80
CA GLU A 77 -11.07 3.24 -6.89
C GLU A 77 -11.04 1.72 -7.09
N SER A 78 -9.95 1.17 -7.65
CA SER A 78 -9.73 -0.28 -7.80
C SER A 78 -9.25 -0.97 -6.52
N ILE A 79 -8.88 -0.19 -5.50
CA ILE A 79 -8.38 -0.71 -4.22
C ILE A 79 -9.56 -1.09 -3.33
N ARG A 80 -9.57 -2.34 -2.87
CA ARG A 80 -10.61 -2.85 -1.97
C ARG A 80 -10.62 -2.06 -0.66
N LYS A 81 -11.80 -1.63 -0.24
CA LYS A 81 -12.00 -1.11 1.11
C LYS A 81 -11.84 -2.27 2.08
N PHE A 82 -11.07 -2.05 3.15
CA PHE A 82 -10.99 -2.97 4.27
C PHE A 82 -12.06 -2.54 5.27
N LEU A 83 -12.85 -3.52 5.73
CA LEU A 83 -14.06 -3.36 6.55
C LEU A 83 -14.02 -2.18 7.54
#